data_AF-A0A7H0VHF1-F1
#
_entry.id   AF-A0A7H0VHF1-F1
#
_cell.length_a   1.000
_cell.length_b   1.000
_cell.length_c   1.000
_cell.angle_alpha   90.00
_cell.angle_beta   90.00
_cell.angle_gamma   90.00
#
_symmetry.space_group_name_H-M   'P 1'
#
loop_
_entity.id
_entity.type
_entity.pdbx_description
1 polymer ?
#
loop_
_entity_poly.entity_id
_entity_poly.type
_entity_poly.pdbx_seq_one_letter_code
_entity_poly.pdbx_strand_id
1 'polypeptide(L)'
;MKWTKINTVSVFILLNSCMIGPDNLETIEHFVLQPSDKSQSVSILTKDDIRYIVNGIHTTLPDSNYVKVDISEIDPISDEIGVCWNNGRYRWELVNHGSRILENKLDTTQFKFNTSWELDEGGIPDASKYHQKGCGSTGTYYSSPLKGDNLESYPTAHTF
;
A
#
# COMPACT_ATOMS: atom_id res chain seq x y z
N MET A 1 -64.84 -50.47 -9.53
CA MET A 1 -64.61 -49.13 -8.95
C MET A 1 -63.58 -49.26 -7.82
N LYS A 2 -62.31 -49.05 -8.14
CA LYS A 2 -61.19 -49.09 -7.17
C LYS A 2 -60.31 -47.88 -7.47
N TRP A 3 -60.13 -47.06 -6.44
CA TRP A 3 -59.51 -45.74 -6.50
C TRP A 3 -57.99 -45.83 -6.63
N THR A 4 -57.45 -44.91 -7.42
CA THR A 4 -56.03 -44.73 -7.77
C THR A 4 -55.22 -44.36 -6.53
N LYS A 5 -54.10 -45.07 -6.31
CA LYS A 5 -53.10 -44.70 -5.30
C LYS A 5 -52.40 -43.42 -5.73
N ILE A 6 -52.46 -42.39 -4.89
CA ILE A 6 -51.69 -41.15 -5.03
C ILE A 6 -50.30 -41.43 -4.47
N ASN A 7 -49.27 -41.36 -5.31
CA ASN A 7 -47.88 -41.43 -4.90
C ASN A 7 -47.47 -40.07 -4.32
N THR A 8 -47.19 -40.02 -3.03
CA THR A 8 -46.64 -38.85 -2.34
C THR A 8 -45.19 -38.65 -2.79
N VAL A 9 -44.93 -37.57 -3.52
CA VAL A 9 -43.56 -37.15 -3.87
C VAL A 9 -43.03 -36.30 -2.73
N SER A 10 -42.10 -36.84 -1.94
CA SER A 10 -41.36 -36.07 -0.94
C SER A 10 -40.30 -35.21 -1.65
N VAL A 11 -40.54 -33.89 -1.70
CA VAL A 11 -39.57 -32.91 -2.16
C VAL A 11 -38.59 -32.64 -1.02
N PHE A 12 -37.36 -33.12 -1.15
CA PHE A 12 -36.26 -32.76 -0.25
C PHE A 12 -35.71 -31.40 -0.68
N ILE A 13 -36.06 -30.34 0.04
CA ILE A 13 -35.41 -29.03 -0.08
C ILE A 13 -34.08 -29.13 0.64
N LEU A 14 -32.99 -29.33 -0.10
CA LEU A 14 -31.64 -29.14 0.42
C LEU A 14 -31.40 -27.63 0.57
N LEU A 15 -31.59 -27.12 1.79
CA LEU A 15 -31.03 -25.85 2.22
C LEU A 15 -29.51 -26.02 2.29
N ASN A 16 -28.83 -25.79 1.16
CA ASN A 16 -27.42 -25.42 1.19
C ASN A 16 -27.35 -24.05 1.83
N SER A 17 -27.29 -24.02 3.16
CA SER A 17 -26.80 -22.88 3.92
C SER A 17 -25.37 -22.66 3.44
N CYS A 18 -25.21 -21.79 2.46
CA CYS A 18 -23.92 -21.23 2.12
C CYS A 18 -23.47 -20.50 3.39
N MET A 19 -22.70 -21.19 4.23
CA MET A 19 -21.89 -20.60 5.26
C MET A 19 -20.84 -19.75 4.53
N ILE A 20 -21.28 -18.60 4.02
CA ILE A 20 -20.40 -17.49 3.73
C ILE A 20 -19.93 -17.06 5.12
N GLY A 21 -18.86 -17.69 5.59
CA GLY A 21 -18.08 -17.13 6.69
C GLY A 21 -17.74 -15.69 6.32
N PRO A 22 -17.54 -14.79 7.30
CA PRO A 22 -17.09 -13.45 6.98
C PRO A 22 -15.81 -13.59 6.17
N ASP A 23 -15.87 -13.27 4.88
CA ASP A 23 -14.67 -13.12 4.06
C ASP A 23 -13.78 -12.16 4.85
N ASN A 24 -12.60 -12.65 5.25
CA ASN A 24 -11.58 -11.77 5.79
C ASN A 24 -11.34 -10.72 4.72
N LEU A 25 -11.89 -9.52 4.91
CA LEU A 25 -11.71 -8.41 4.02
C LEU A 25 -10.23 -8.05 4.08
N GLU A 26 -9.42 -8.66 3.21
CA GLU A 26 -8.01 -8.33 3.05
C GLU A 26 -7.93 -6.87 2.65
N THR A 27 -7.66 -6.02 3.64
CA THR A 27 -7.69 -4.57 3.46
C THR A 27 -6.33 -4.17 2.93
N ILE A 28 -6.28 -3.68 1.69
CA ILE A 28 -5.08 -3.06 1.15
C ILE A 28 -4.99 -1.66 1.74
N GLU A 29 -3.90 -1.38 2.44
CA GLU A 29 -3.61 -0.02 2.89
C GLU A 29 -3.17 0.80 1.68
N HIS A 30 -3.76 1.99 1.54
CA HIS A 30 -3.49 2.87 0.41
C HIS A 30 -3.38 4.31 0.87
N PHE A 31 -2.24 4.92 0.58
CA PHE A 31 -2.05 6.35 0.69
C PHE A 31 -1.25 6.89 -0.49
N VAL A 32 -1.40 8.19 -0.74
CA VAL A 32 -0.76 8.89 -1.84
C VAL A 32 0.11 10.00 -1.28
N LEU A 33 1.36 10.07 -1.72
CA LEU A 33 2.27 11.17 -1.46
C LEU A 33 2.19 12.17 -2.61
N GLN A 34 2.08 13.46 -2.30
CA GLN A 34 2.09 14.54 -3.29
C GLN A 34 2.94 15.73 -2.81
N PRO A 35 3.57 16.48 -3.73
CA PRO A 35 4.04 17.82 -3.43
C PRO A 35 2.86 18.77 -3.21
N SER A 36 3.11 19.91 -2.56
CA SER A 36 2.13 20.97 -2.29
C SER A 36 1.40 21.49 -3.52
N ASP A 37 2.07 21.49 -4.68
CA ASP A 37 1.48 21.90 -5.95
C ASP A 37 0.74 20.77 -6.69
N LYS A 38 0.76 19.55 -6.16
CA LYS A 38 0.17 18.33 -6.73
C LYS A 38 0.66 17.98 -8.14
N SER A 39 1.80 18.52 -8.55
CA SER A 39 2.40 18.28 -9.88
C SER A 39 2.81 16.82 -10.10
N GLN A 40 2.99 16.07 -9.01
CA GLN A 40 3.44 14.68 -9.00
C GLN A 40 2.66 13.87 -7.97
N SER A 41 2.75 12.56 -8.05
CA SER A 41 2.11 11.65 -7.10
C SER A 41 2.85 10.32 -7.03
N VAL A 42 2.83 9.72 -5.86
CA VAL A 42 3.28 8.35 -5.64
C VAL A 42 2.23 7.63 -4.79
N SER A 43 1.65 6.56 -5.32
CA SER A 43 0.77 5.67 -4.57
C SER A 43 1.60 4.64 -3.80
N ILE A 44 1.29 4.48 -2.51
CA ILE A 44 1.81 3.42 -1.67
C ILE A 44 0.68 2.42 -1.44
N LEU A 45 0.88 1.18 -1.89
CA LEU A 45 -0.08 0.09 -1.72
C LEU A 45 0.57 -0.98 -0.85
N THR A 46 0.04 -1.22 0.34
CA THR A 46 0.56 -2.24 1.27
C THR A 46 -0.46 -3.34 1.46
N LYS A 47 0.00 -4.59 1.34
CA LYS A 47 -0.76 -5.78 1.67
C LYS A 47 0.16 -6.73 2.42
N ASP A 48 -0.20 -7.02 3.68
CA ASP A 48 0.63 -7.79 4.60
C ASP A 48 2.05 -7.17 4.65
N ASP A 49 3.09 -7.99 4.56
CA ASP A 49 4.48 -7.56 4.57
C ASP A 49 5.00 -7.09 3.20
N ILE A 50 4.10 -6.86 2.24
CA ILE A 50 4.45 -6.46 0.87
C ILE A 50 3.96 -5.05 0.61
N ARG A 51 4.88 -4.19 0.20
CA ARG A 51 4.57 -2.81 -0.20
C ARG A 51 4.97 -2.54 -1.64
N TYR A 52 4.11 -1.85 -2.36
CA TYR A 52 4.36 -1.34 -3.69
C TYR A 52 4.46 0.18 -3.63
N ILE A 53 5.55 0.73 -4.14
CA ILE A 53 5.75 2.16 -4.36
C ILE A 53 5.53 2.41 -5.85
N VAL A 54 4.46 3.09 -6.20
CA VAL A 54 3.97 3.22 -7.57
C VAL A 54 4.00 4.67 -7.99
N ASN A 55 4.64 4.97 -9.13
CA ASN A 55 4.59 6.31 -9.69
C ASN A 55 3.17 6.64 -10.20
N GLY A 56 2.59 7.76 -9.77
CA GLY A 56 1.24 8.20 -10.13
C GLY A 56 0.19 7.88 -9.07
N ILE A 57 -1.06 8.25 -9.34
CA ILE A 57 -2.22 7.88 -8.51
C ILE A 57 -2.77 6.55 -9.02
N HIS A 58 -2.73 5.53 -8.17
CA HIS A 58 -3.16 4.18 -8.47
C HIS A 58 -3.89 3.57 -7.28
N THR A 59 -5.07 2.99 -7.50
CA THR A 59 -5.78 2.17 -6.51
C THR A 59 -5.50 0.68 -6.66
N THR A 60 -4.87 0.28 -7.76
CA THR A 60 -4.49 -1.09 -8.10
C THR A 60 -3.06 -1.11 -8.65
N LEU A 61 -2.39 -2.25 -8.55
CA LEU A 61 -1.01 -2.41 -9.02
C LEU A 61 -0.95 -2.32 -10.57
N PRO A 62 -0.20 -1.37 -11.17
CA PRO A 62 0.03 -1.34 -12.60
C PRO A 62 1.10 -2.34 -13.05
N ASP A 63 1.19 -2.58 -14.36
CA ASP A 63 2.17 -3.51 -14.95
C ASP A 63 3.63 -3.00 -14.91
N SER A 64 3.83 -1.69 -14.73
CA SER A 64 5.15 -1.03 -14.79
C SER A 64 5.22 0.21 -13.89
N ASN A 65 6.42 0.79 -13.75
CA ASN A 65 6.70 2.00 -12.95
C ASN A 65 6.40 1.85 -11.46
N TYR A 66 6.78 0.71 -10.90
CA TYR A 66 6.71 0.46 -9.47
C TYR A 66 7.99 -0.19 -8.94
N VAL A 67 8.20 -0.11 -7.63
CA VAL A 67 9.10 -0.99 -6.90
C VAL A 67 8.29 -1.75 -5.84
N LYS A 68 8.53 -3.05 -5.76
CA LYS A 68 7.94 -3.97 -4.78
C LYS A 68 8.99 -4.24 -3.71
N VAL A 69 8.61 -4.07 -2.46
CA VAL A 69 9.48 -4.30 -1.31
C VAL A 69 8.81 -5.20 -0.29
N ASP A 70 9.65 -5.92 0.42
CA ASP A 70 9.33 -6.63 1.66
C ASP A 70 9.60 -5.68 2.83
N ILE A 71 8.64 -5.60 3.74
CA ILE A 71 8.69 -4.78 4.97
C ILE A 71 8.58 -5.63 6.24
N SER A 72 8.64 -6.96 6.15
CA SER A 72 8.49 -7.88 7.29
C SER A 72 9.51 -7.67 8.43
N GLU A 73 10.67 -7.07 8.11
CA GLU A 73 11.73 -6.77 9.07
C GLU A 73 11.62 -5.35 9.68
N ILE A 74 10.67 -4.53 9.22
CA ILE A 74 10.48 -3.16 9.71
C ILE A 74 9.55 -3.19 10.93
N ASP A 75 9.98 -2.60 12.05
CA ASP A 75 9.09 -2.40 13.18
C ASP A 75 7.97 -1.40 12.79
N PRO A 76 6.68 -1.75 12.95
CA PRO A 76 5.57 -0.90 12.49
C PRO A 76 5.58 0.53 13.02
N ILE A 77 6.10 0.77 14.24
CA ILE A 77 6.17 2.10 14.85
C ILE A 77 7.30 2.93 14.21
N SER A 78 8.33 2.26 13.70
CA SER A 78 9.47 2.87 13.00
C SER A 78 9.29 2.95 11.49
N ASP A 79 8.19 2.42 10.95
CA ASP A 79 7.96 2.37 9.51
C ASP A 79 7.62 3.76 8.97
N GLU A 80 8.62 4.36 8.33
CA GLU A 80 8.58 5.70 7.80
C GLU A 80 9.01 5.70 6.33
N ILE A 81 8.35 6.57 5.57
CA ILE A 81 8.69 6.85 4.19
C ILE A 81 9.13 8.30 4.08
N GLY A 82 10.33 8.51 3.54
CA GLY A 82 10.83 9.83 3.15
C GLY A 82 10.70 10.03 1.65
N VAL A 83 10.24 11.21 1.22
CA VAL A 83 10.14 11.60 -0.19
C VAL A 83 10.76 12.98 -0.41
N CYS A 84 11.50 13.13 -1.51
CA CYS A 84 11.97 14.41 -2.02
C CYS A 84 11.48 14.60 -3.46
N TRP A 85 10.82 15.72 -3.72
CA TRP A 85 10.31 16.10 -5.03
C TRP A 85 11.33 16.94 -5.78
N ASN A 86 11.57 16.63 -7.05
CA ASN A 86 12.39 17.42 -7.96
C ASN A 86 13.76 17.81 -7.36
N ASN A 87 14.56 16.82 -6.94
CA ASN A 87 15.86 17.05 -6.30
C ASN A 87 16.99 17.46 -7.29
N GLY A 88 16.62 17.99 -8.46
CA GLY A 88 17.54 18.36 -9.54
C GLY A 88 18.02 17.19 -10.41
N ARG A 89 17.93 15.94 -9.94
CA ARG A 89 18.30 14.75 -10.71
C ARG A 89 17.12 13.84 -11.02
N TYR A 90 16.26 13.65 -10.05
CA TYR A 90 15.10 12.79 -10.13
C TYR A 90 13.83 13.62 -9.95
N ARG A 91 12.78 13.18 -10.64
CA ARG A 91 11.42 13.69 -10.46
C ARG A 91 10.94 13.48 -9.03
N TRP A 92 11.24 12.32 -8.48
CA TRP A 92 11.18 12.07 -7.04
C TRP A 92 12.25 11.05 -6.61
N GLU A 93 12.69 11.20 -5.37
CA GLU A 93 13.50 10.22 -4.65
C GLU A 93 12.74 9.82 -3.39
N LEU A 94 12.56 8.51 -3.18
CA LEU A 94 11.83 7.97 -2.04
C LEU A 94 12.71 6.96 -1.29
N VAL A 95 12.52 6.85 0.01
CA VAL A 95 13.19 5.87 0.85
C VAL A 95 12.18 5.23 1.80
N ASN A 96 12.30 3.93 2.01
CA ASN A 96 11.67 3.22 3.12
C ASN A 96 12.75 2.40 3.81
N HIS A 97 13.23 2.90 4.95
CA HIS A 97 14.39 2.34 5.63
C HIS A 97 14.10 0.97 6.21
N GLY A 98 15.02 0.03 6.01
CA GLY A 98 14.86 -1.35 6.47
C GLY A 98 14.05 -2.23 5.52
N SER A 99 13.45 -1.66 4.47
CA SER A 99 12.76 -2.45 3.45
C SER A 99 13.75 -3.25 2.59
N ARG A 100 13.29 -4.32 1.96
CA ARG A 100 14.09 -5.13 1.03
C ARG A 100 13.43 -5.20 -0.34
N ILE A 101 14.13 -4.76 -1.39
CA ILE A 101 13.60 -4.79 -2.76
C ILE A 101 13.39 -6.23 -3.22
N LEU A 102 12.16 -6.55 -3.61
CA LEU A 102 11.78 -7.82 -4.22
C LEU A 102 11.73 -7.73 -5.75
N GLU A 103 11.29 -6.59 -6.28
CA GLU A 103 11.19 -6.33 -7.71
C GLU A 103 11.27 -4.82 -7.98
N ASN A 104 11.99 -4.42 -9.02
CA ASN A 104 12.07 -3.02 -9.43
C ASN A 104 11.75 -2.87 -10.92
N LYS A 105 10.57 -2.30 -11.21
CA LYS A 105 10.09 -1.90 -12.55
C LYS A 105 10.00 -0.39 -12.71
N LEU A 106 10.65 0.36 -11.83
CA LEU A 106 10.67 1.81 -11.84
C LEU A 106 11.57 2.32 -12.98
N ASP A 107 11.16 3.39 -13.68
CA ASP A 107 12.07 4.12 -14.55
C ASP A 107 13.16 4.82 -13.73
N THR A 108 14.28 4.11 -13.52
CA THR A 108 15.41 4.58 -12.72
C THR A 108 16.14 5.80 -13.30
N THR A 109 15.82 6.21 -14.54
CA THR A 109 16.34 7.46 -15.11
C THR A 109 15.58 8.67 -14.60
N GLN A 110 14.33 8.49 -14.16
CA GLN A 110 13.46 9.56 -13.67
C GLN A 110 13.24 9.50 -12.17
N PHE A 111 13.29 8.31 -11.57
CA PHE A 111 12.88 8.09 -10.19
C PHE A 111 13.93 7.28 -9.43
N LYS A 112 14.01 7.50 -8.12
CA LYS A 112 14.94 6.77 -7.25
C LYS A 112 14.22 6.23 -6.03
N PHE A 113 14.47 4.97 -5.71
CA PHE A 113 14.03 4.34 -4.48
C PHE A 113 15.24 3.81 -3.70
N ASN A 114 15.27 4.08 -2.39
CA ASN A 114 16.30 3.58 -1.47
C ASN A 114 15.67 2.73 -0.35
N THR A 115 16.43 1.76 0.13
CA THR A 115 16.06 0.92 1.29
C THR A 115 16.70 1.38 2.59
N SER A 116 17.50 2.46 2.55
CA SER A 116 18.20 2.98 3.71
C SER A 116 18.24 4.50 3.71
N TRP A 117 18.07 5.11 4.89
CA TRP A 117 18.45 6.50 5.12
C TRP A 117 19.93 6.71 4.77
N GLU A 118 20.28 7.95 4.45
CA GLU A 118 21.69 8.33 4.34
C GLU A 118 22.32 8.26 5.74
N LEU A 119 23.62 7.97 5.80
CA LEU A 119 24.34 7.96 7.07
C LEU A 119 24.95 9.34 7.31
N ASP A 120 24.91 9.80 8.56
CA ASP A 120 25.64 10.99 9.00
C ASP A 120 27.16 10.72 9.09
N GLU A 121 27.94 11.74 9.48
CA GLU A 121 29.40 11.62 9.65
C GLU A 121 29.80 10.53 10.66
N GLY A 122 28.90 10.17 11.58
CA GLY A 122 29.09 9.11 12.58
C GLY A 122 28.68 7.73 12.10
N GLY A 123 28.16 7.59 10.87
CA GLY A 123 27.65 6.32 10.35
C GLY A 123 26.26 5.96 10.87
N ILE A 124 25.52 6.92 11.42
CA ILE A 124 24.17 6.73 11.98
C ILE A 124 23.13 7.08 10.91
N PRO A 125 22.09 6.27 10.69
CA PRO A 125 20.98 6.61 9.79
C PRO A 125 20.37 7.97 10.14
N ASP A 126 20.31 8.86 9.15
CA ASP A 126 19.85 10.23 9.28
C ASP A 126 18.73 10.56 8.28
N ALA A 127 17.57 10.91 8.82
CA ALA A 127 16.41 11.34 8.05
C ALA A 127 16.39 12.86 7.78
N SER A 128 17.37 13.63 8.27
CA SER A 128 17.39 15.11 8.20
C SER A 128 17.24 15.68 6.79
N LYS A 129 17.72 14.97 5.77
CA LYS A 129 17.54 15.30 4.34
C LYS A 129 16.06 15.52 3.99
N TYR A 130 15.16 14.76 4.60
CA TYR A 130 13.73 14.78 4.29
C TYR A 130 12.97 15.87 5.05
N HIS A 131 13.63 16.62 5.94
CA HIS A 131 13.06 17.81 6.58
C HIS A 131 13.34 19.11 5.82
N GLN A 132 13.97 19.02 4.64
CA GLN A 132 14.32 20.17 3.81
C GLN A 132 13.15 20.58 2.89
N LYS A 133 13.23 21.80 2.33
CA LYS A 133 12.21 22.32 1.41
C LYS A 133 12.06 21.40 0.19
N GLY A 134 10.82 21.02 -0.13
CA GLY A 134 10.50 20.13 -1.25
C GLY A 134 10.64 18.64 -0.91
N CYS A 135 10.92 18.31 0.35
CA CYS A 135 10.92 16.97 0.88
C CYS A 135 9.95 16.86 2.06
N GLY A 136 9.64 15.63 2.44
CA GLY A 136 8.92 15.32 3.66
C GLY A 136 9.03 13.84 4.01
N SER A 137 8.58 13.50 5.21
CA SER A 137 8.46 12.12 5.64
C SER A 137 7.13 11.87 6.35
N THR A 138 6.67 10.63 6.30
CA THR A 138 5.45 10.21 6.99
C THR A 138 5.60 8.79 7.50
N GLY A 139 5.14 8.57 8.73
CA GLY A 139 4.92 7.23 9.26
C GLY A 139 3.76 6.56 8.53
N THR A 140 3.85 5.25 8.32
CA THR A 140 2.81 4.44 7.66
C THR A 140 1.81 3.84 8.65
N TYR A 141 2.21 3.71 9.93
CA TYR A 141 1.43 3.09 11.01
C TYR A 141 0.01 3.65 11.20
N TYR A 142 -0.18 4.95 11.00
CA TYR A 142 -1.47 5.62 11.18
C TYR A 142 -2.25 5.84 9.87
N SER A 143 -1.69 5.42 8.73
CA SER A 143 -2.34 5.52 7.42
C SER A 143 -3.23 4.31 7.09
N SER A 144 -3.20 3.27 7.94
CA SER A 144 -4.11 2.13 7.88
C SER A 144 -5.52 2.55 8.35
N PRO A 145 -6.59 2.22 7.61
CA PRO A 145 -7.95 2.37 8.14
C PRO A 145 -8.07 1.58 9.45
N LEU A 146 -8.55 2.23 10.51
CA LEU A 146 -8.84 1.52 11.76
C LEU A 146 -9.81 0.38 11.46
N LYS A 147 -9.43 -0.83 11.88
CA LYS A 147 -10.17 -2.07 11.67
C LYS A 147 -11.58 -1.95 12.28
N GLY A 148 -12.57 -1.52 11.50
CA GLY A 148 -13.94 -1.33 11.99
C GLY A 148 -14.82 -0.34 11.21
N ASP A 149 -14.24 0.56 10.41
CA ASP A 149 -15.04 1.55 9.69
C ASP A 149 -15.31 1.09 8.25
N ASN A 150 -16.60 0.93 7.90
CA ASN A 150 -17.09 0.76 6.52
C ASN A 150 -16.91 2.07 5.72
N LEU A 151 -15.67 2.51 5.58
CA LEU A 151 -15.32 3.61 4.69
C LEU A 151 -14.74 2.99 3.43
N GLU A 152 -15.34 3.30 2.28
CA GLU A 152 -14.65 3.17 0.99
C GLU A 152 -13.22 3.67 1.19
N SER A 153 -12.22 2.84 0.90
CA SER A 153 -10.81 3.11 1.16
C SER A 153 -10.29 4.19 0.21
N TYR A 154 -10.69 5.44 0.46
CA TYR A 154 -10.12 6.59 -0.22
C TYR A 154 -8.66 6.73 0.23
N PRO A 155 -7.70 6.93 -0.69
CA PRO A 155 -6.32 7.13 -0.31
C PRO A 155 -6.20 8.31 0.65
N THR A 156 -5.50 8.10 1.77
CA THR A 156 -5.04 9.23 2.56
C THR A 156 -3.98 9.98 1.75
N ALA A 157 -4.20 11.26 1.47
CA ALA A 157 -3.24 12.08 0.73
C ALA A 157 -2.34 12.83 1.71
N HIS A 158 -1.03 12.57 1.66
CA HIS A 158 -0.03 13.33 2.39
C HIS A 158 0.63 14.33 1.45
N THR A 159 0.63 15.60 1.84
CA THR A 159 1.13 16.71 1.04
C THR A 159 2.35 17.34 1.72
N PHE A 160 3.44 17.50 0.98
CA PHE A 160 4.73 18.04 1.46
C PHE A 160 5.21 19.22 0.63
#